data_AF-A0A5J4WF63-F1
#
_entry.id   AF-A0A5J4WF63-F1
#
_cell.length_a   1.000
_cell.length_b   1.000
_cell.length_c   1.000
_cell.angle_alpha   90.00
_cell.angle_beta   90.00
_cell.angle_gamma   90.00
#
_symmetry.space_group_name_H-M   'P 1'
#
loop_
_entity.id
_entity.type
_entity.pdbx_description
1 polymer ?
#
loop_
_entity_poly.entity_id
_entity_poly.type
_entity_poly.pdbx_seq_one_letter_code
_entity_poly.pdbx_strand_id
1 'polypeptide(L)'
;MYIYASVEKASTRFLTELKKHSYATPTSYLELLKSYHQILKQMDEVIAIRQQKQSIGLSILERTNKEVEAMKTQLIAIQPRLEAPQQDTIGIMAELTVQQKEVEGIEEVVCGEEAIVTQQANEAEALAEDAQNNLNKAVPEYNEKIKAFQSLDKTEISEDKAYYRPTELVIFVIASVCYYLINHKHGNKRRNQ
;
A
#
# COMPACT_ATOMS: atom_id res chain seq x y z
N MET A 1 80.67 15.10 -41.75
CA MET A 1 81.66 15.70 -42.69
C MET A 1 81.06 16.82 -43.55
N TYR A 2 79.92 16.60 -44.24
CA TYR A 2 79.28 17.63 -45.08
C TYR A 2 78.97 18.95 -44.34
N ILE A 3 78.46 18.86 -43.10
CA ILE A 3 78.16 20.04 -42.26
C ILE A 3 79.42 20.85 -41.95
N TYR A 4 80.52 20.20 -41.57
CA TYR A 4 81.78 20.88 -41.28
C TYR A 4 82.34 21.62 -42.51
N ALA A 5 82.36 20.94 -43.67
CA ALA A 5 82.77 21.54 -44.94
C ALA A 5 81.87 22.73 -45.37
N SER A 6 80.57 22.67 -45.04
CA SER A 6 79.65 23.78 -45.29
C SER A 6 79.96 25.00 -44.41
N VAL A 7 80.30 24.78 -43.13
CA VAL A 7 80.65 25.87 -42.20
C VAL A 7 81.98 26.51 -42.57
N GLU A 8 82.94 25.74 -43.08
CA GLU A 8 84.20 26.26 -43.60
C GLU A 8 83.98 27.19 -44.80
N LYS A 9 83.14 26.76 -45.76
CA LYS A 9 82.71 27.61 -46.89
C LYS A 9 81.97 28.88 -46.41
N ALA A 10 81.10 28.76 -45.42
CA ALA A 10 80.41 29.92 -44.85
C ALA A 10 81.38 30.88 -44.14
N SER A 11 82.39 30.36 -43.44
CA SER A 11 83.41 31.17 -42.77
C SER A 11 84.25 31.97 -43.78
N THR A 12 84.68 31.32 -44.87
CA THR A 12 85.41 32.04 -45.94
C THR A 12 84.57 33.17 -46.54
N ARG A 13 83.27 32.95 -46.75
CA ARG A 13 82.34 34.01 -47.21
C ARG A 13 82.17 35.15 -46.19
N PHE A 14 82.06 34.82 -44.91
CA PHE A 14 81.98 35.81 -43.82
C PHE A 14 83.23 36.71 -43.78
N LEU A 15 84.40 36.13 -44.02
CA LEU A 15 85.64 36.89 -44.10
C LEU A 15 85.65 37.83 -45.31
N THR A 16 85.19 37.36 -46.48
CA THR A 16 85.18 38.20 -47.70
C THR A 16 84.15 39.33 -47.65
N GLU A 17 82.96 39.08 -47.12
CA GLU A 17 81.84 40.03 -47.15
C GLU A 17 81.89 41.01 -45.97
N LEU A 18 82.21 40.53 -44.76
CA LEU A 18 82.11 41.31 -43.51
C LEU A 18 83.48 41.60 -42.87
N LYS A 19 84.58 41.09 -43.43
CA LYS A 19 85.94 41.20 -42.89
C LYS A 19 86.08 40.71 -41.43
N LYS A 20 85.20 39.79 -41.00
CA LYS A 20 85.23 39.18 -39.67
C LYS A 20 85.75 37.75 -39.77
N HIS A 21 86.71 37.40 -38.92
CA HIS A 21 87.24 36.05 -38.83
C HIS A 21 86.32 35.16 -37.98
N SER A 22 86.02 33.96 -38.49
CA SER A 22 85.34 32.89 -37.76
C SER A 22 86.10 31.59 -37.97
N TYR A 23 86.35 30.81 -36.92
CA TYR A 23 87.16 29.60 -37.01
C TYR A 23 86.31 28.37 -36.71
N ALA A 24 86.27 27.44 -37.66
CA ALA A 24 85.66 26.13 -37.45
C ALA A 24 86.71 25.18 -36.88
N THR A 25 86.81 25.09 -35.55
CA THR A 25 87.75 24.15 -34.90
C THR A 25 87.13 22.76 -34.79
N PRO A 26 87.93 21.68 -34.85
CA PRO A 26 87.43 20.33 -34.58
C PRO A 26 86.77 20.20 -33.20
N THR A 27 87.23 20.95 -32.20
CA THR A 27 86.63 21.01 -30.85
C THR A 27 85.20 21.56 -30.88
N SER A 28 84.94 22.64 -31.61
CA SER A 28 83.58 23.19 -31.78
C SER A 28 82.63 22.19 -32.47
N TYR A 29 83.14 21.40 -33.43
CA TYR A 29 82.33 20.35 -34.06
C TYR A 29 82.02 19.19 -33.10
N LEU A 30 82.95 18.81 -32.23
CA LEU A 30 82.70 17.79 -31.20
C LEU A 30 81.70 18.27 -30.14
N GLU A 31 81.73 19.55 -29.77
CA GLU A 31 80.72 20.16 -28.89
C GLU A 31 79.33 20.15 -29.54
N LEU A 32 79.24 20.49 -30.83
CA LEU A 32 77.99 20.38 -31.60
C LEU A 32 77.45 18.95 -31.59
N LEU A 33 78.29 17.95 -31.83
CA LEU A 33 77.89 16.55 -31.80
C LEU A 33 77.39 16.11 -30.42
N LYS A 34 78.05 16.55 -29.34
CA LYS A 34 77.60 16.28 -27.97
C LYS A 34 76.23 16.89 -27.69
N SER A 35 76.03 18.16 -28.04
CA SER A 35 74.75 18.86 -27.88
C SER A 35 73.65 18.22 -28.72
N TYR A 36 73.95 17.84 -29.97
CA TYR A 36 73.01 17.14 -30.84
C TYR A 36 72.58 15.79 -30.26
N HIS A 37 73.54 15.01 -29.74
CA HIS A 37 73.25 13.75 -29.06
C HIS A 37 72.36 13.94 -27.83
N GLN A 38 72.59 15.01 -27.06
CA GLN A 38 71.76 15.34 -25.91
C GLN A 38 70.33 15.71 -26.33
N ILE A 39 70.17 16.53 -27.38
CA ILE A 39 68.85 16.90 -27.91
C ILE A 39 68.11 15.67 -28.45
N LEU A 40 68.80 14.76 -29.16
CA LEU A 40 68.19 13.52 -29.63
C LEU A 40 67.64 12.68 -28.48
N LYS A 41 68.44 12.47 -27.43
CA LYS A 41 67.97 11.74 -26.23
C LYS A 41 66.73 12.38 -25.61
N GLN A 42 66.71 13.71 -25.48
CA GLN A 42 65.55 14.43 -24.96
C GLN A 42 64.31 14.25 -25.85
N MET A 43 64.48 14.29 -27.17
CA MET A 43 63.39 14.06 -28.12
C MET A 43 62.85 12.63 -28.01
N ASP A 44 63.74 11.63 -27.92
CA ASP A 44 63.36 10.23 -27.76
C ASP A 44 62.57 9.99 -26.46
N GLU A 45 63.01 10.59 -25.34
CA GLU A 45 62.29 10.55 -24.06
C GLU A 45 60.89 11.17 -24.18
N VAL A 46 60.78 12.34 -24.81
CA VAL A 46 59.49 13.00 -25.03
C VAL A 46 58.55 12.15 -25.90
N ILE A 47 59.09 11.53 -26.96
CA ILE A 47 58.32 10.65 -27.84
C ILE A 47 57.86 9.41 -27.07
N ALA A 48 58.74 8.78 -26.29
CA ALA A 48 58.40 7.61 -25.48
C ALA A 48 57.28 7.91 -24.48
N ILE A 49 57.35 9.04 -23.78
CA ILE A 49 56.29 9.48 -22.85
C ILE A 49 54.95 9.67 -23.58
N ARG A 50 54.97 10.29 -24.76
CA ARG A 50 53.77 10.51 -25.57
C ARG A 50 53.16 9.19 -26.05
N GLN A 51 53.99 8.26 -26.52
CA GLN A 51 53.57 6.93 -26.95
C GLN A 51 52.96 6.15 -25.78
N GLN A 52 53.59 6.18 -24.61
CA GLN A 52 53.06 5.54 -23.41
C GLN A 52 51.69 6.11 -23.03
N LYS A 53 51.55 7.44 -23.02
CA LYS A 53 50.26 8.10 -22.73
C LYS A 53 49.18 7.69 -23.74
N GLN A 54 49.51 7.63 -25.03
CA GLN A 54 48.57 7.19 -26.07
C GLN A 54 48.18 5.72 -25.89
N SER A 55 49.14 4.83 -25.61
CA SER A 55 48.88 3.42 -25.36
C SER A 55 47.97 3.21 -24.15
N ILE A 56 48.19 3.95 -23.06
CA ILE A 56 47.33 3.90 -21.87
C ILE A 56 45.93 4.40 -22.23
N GLY A 57 45.82 5.53 -22.94
CA GLY A 57 44.53 6.07 -23.38
C GLY A 57 43.74 5.08 -24.24
N LEU A 58 44.40 4.44 -25.21
CA LEU A 58 43.77 3.42 -26.05
C LEU A 58 43.32 2.19 -25.25
N SER A 59 44.15 1.71 -24.31
CA SER A 59 43.79 0.60 -23.44
C SER A 59 42.55 0.90 -22.59
N ILE A 60 42.45 2.12 -22.05
CA ILE A 60 41.27 2.56 -21.29
C ILE A 60 40.05 2.61 -22.20
N LEU A 61 40.16 3.20 -23.40
CA LEU A 61 39.05 3.28 -24.35
C LEU A 61 38.55 1.90 -24.75
N GLU A 62 39.45 0.96 -25.05
CA GLU A 62 39.09 -0.41 -25.39
C GLU A 62 38.35 -1.10 -24.24
N ARG A 63 38.84 -0.94 -22.99
CA ARG A 63 38.16 -1.48 -21.81
C ARG A 63 36.77 -0.89 -21.63
N THR A 64 36.64 0.44 -21.69
CA THR A 64 35.35 1.11 -21.54
C THR A 64 34.38 0.71 -22.64
N ASN A 65 34.86 0.49 -23.87
CA ASN A 65 34.01 0.05 -24.96
C ASN A 65 33.47 -1.37 -24.70
N LYS A 66 34.31 -2.29 -24.21
CA LYS A 66 33.87 -3.63 -23.79
C LYS A 66 32.83 -3.57 -22.67
N GLU A 67 33.02 -2.71 -21.67
CA GLU A 67 32.07 -2.50 -20.57
C GLU A 67 30.73 -1.94 -21.08
N VAL A 68 30.76 -0.96 -21.99
CA VAL A 68 29.57 -0.38 -22.61
C VAL A 68 28.82 -1.42 -23.44
N GLU A 69 29.50 -2.24 -24.23
CA GLU A 69 28.86 -3.32 -24.99
C GLU A 69 28.22 -4.38 -24.07
N ALA A 70 28.88 -4.73 -22.96
CA ALA A 70 28.29 -5.61 -21.95
C ALA A 70 27.04 -4.96 -21.30
N MET A 71 27.06 -3.66 -21.03
CA MET A 71 25.90 -2.96 -20.47
C MET A 71 24.74 -2.88 -21.47
N LYS A 72 25.01 -2.65 -22.76
CA LYS A 72 23.99 -2.66 -23.81
C LYS A 72 23.29 -4.02 -23.90
N THR A 73 24.05 -5.10 -23.87
CA THR A 73 23.46 -6.45 -23.92
C THR A 73 22.61 -6.75 -22.67
N GLN A 74 23.05 -6.31 -21.49
CA GLN A 74 22.24 -6.39 -20.26
C GLN A 74 20.94 -5.57 -20.35
N LEU A 75 20.99 -4.35 -20.89
CA LEU A 75 19.80 -3.51 -21.08
C LEU A 75 18.79 -4.18 -22.04
N ILE A 76 19.26 -4.70 -23.17
CA ILE A 76 18.41 -5.44 -24.13
C ILE A 76 17.78 -6.66 -23.46
N ALA A 77 18.50 -7.36 -22.58
CA ALA A 77 17.96 -8.50 -21.84
C ALA A 77 16.94 -8.11 -20.76
N ILE A 78 17.11 -6.94 -20.12
CA ILE A 78 16.21 -6.45 -19.07
C ILE A 78 14.93 -5.85 -19.64
N GLN A 79 14.99 -5.25 -20.83
CA GLN A 79 13.86 -4.62 -21.51
C GLN A 79 12.60 -5.51 -21.59
N PRO A 80 12.63 -6.75 -22.13
CA PRO A 80 11.44 -7.60 -22.19
C PRO A 80 10.93 -8.00 -20.80
N ARG A 81 11.81 -8.06 -19.79
CA ARG A 81 11.44 -8.37 -18.41
C ARG A 81 10.71 -7.22 -17.71
N LEU A 82 10.81 -6.00 -18.23
CA LEU A 82 10.05 -4.84 -17.76
C LEU A 82 8.71 -4.70 -18.49
N GLU A 83 8.68 -5.01 -19.78
CA GLU A 83 7.46 -4.89 -20.59
C GLU A 83 6.35 -5.85 -20.14
N ALA A 84 6.68 -7.09 -19.78
CA ALA A 84 5.70 -8.06 -19.28
C ALA A 84 4.95 -7.61 -18.01
N PRO A 85 5.62 -7.28 -16.88
CA PRO A 85 4.92 -6.82 -15.68
C PRO A 85 4.26 -5.45 -15.87
N GLN A 86 4.72 -4.61 -16.80
CA GLN A 86 4.01 -3.38 -17.14
C GLN A 86 2.64 -3.68 -17.76
N GLN A 87 2.55 -4.63 -18.70
CA GLN A 87 1.28 -5.06 -19.28
C GLN A 87 0.37 -5.70 -18.22
N ASP A 88 0.93 -6.56 -17.36
CA ASP A 88 0.18 -7.17 -16.27
C ASP A 88 -0.39 -6.12 -15.31
N THR A 89 0.43 -5.10 -14.97
CA THR A 89 -0.01 -3.99 -14.11
C THR A 89 -1.15 -3.20 -14.76
N ILE A 90 -1.08 -2.93 -16.06
CA ILE A 90 -2.16 -2.25 -16.80
C ILE A 90 -3.45 -3.08 -16.76
N GLY A 91 -3.35 -4.41 -16.92
CA GLY A 91 -4.48 -5.33 -16.80
C GLY A 91 -5.10 -5.30 -15.40
N ILE A 92 -4.28 -5.45 -14.36
CA ILE A 92 -4.74 -5.42 -12.95
C ILE A 92 -5.38 -4.07 -12.62
N MET A 93 -4.81 -2.96 -13.08
CA MET A 93 -5.41 -1.64 -12.88
C MET A 93 -6.78 -1.52 -13.54
N ALA A 94 -6.96 -2.05 -14.74
CA ALA A 94 -8.26 -2.06 -15.41
C ALA A 94 -9.30 -2.90 -14.64
N GLU A 95 -8.93 -4.11 -14.21
CA GLU A 95 -9.82 -4.96 -13.39
C GLU A 95 -10.21 -4.28 -12.07
N LEU A 96 -9.24 -3.65 -11.40
CA LEU A 96 -9.46 -2.93 -10.14
C LEU A 96 -10.45 -1.78 -10.33
N THR A 97 -10.37 -1.03 -11.43
CA THR A 97 -11.34 0.04 -11.72
C THR A 97 -12.77 -0.48 -11.93
N VAL A 98 -12.93 -1.69 -12.48
CA VAL A 98 -14.25 -2.31 -12.64
C VAL A 98 -14.78 -2.76 -11.29
N GLN A 99 -13.96 -3.51 -10.53
CA GLN A 99 -14.32 -3.99 -9.20
C GLN A 99 -14.63 -2.84 -8.25
N GLN A 100 -13.89 -1.73 -8.31
CA GLN A 100 -14.15 -0.57 -7.48
C GLN A 100 -15.52 0.04 -7.77
N LYS A 101 -15.93 0.15 -9.05
CA LYS A 101 -17.27 0.62 -9.41
C LYS A 101 -18.37 -0.33 -8.92
N GLU A 102 -18.13 -1.63 -8.97
CA GLU A 102 -19.08 -2.62 -8.45
C GLU A 102 -19.23 -2.50 -6.93
N VAL A 103 -18.11 -2.37 -6.21
CA VAL A 103 -18.08 -2.18 -4.75
C VAL A 103 -18.78 -0.88 -4.36
N GLU A 104 -18.48 0.24 -5.02
CA GLU A 104 -19.16 1.53 -4.76
C GLU A 104 -20.68 1.41 -4.94
N GLY A 105 -21.14 0.68 -5.96
CA GLY A 105 -22.57 0.43 -6.17
C GLY A 105 -23.20 -0.45 -5.08
N ILE A 106 -22.50 -1.48 -4.61
CA ILE A 106 -22.97 -2.34 -3.51
C ILE A 106 -22.98 -1.57 -2.19
N GLU A 107 -21.95 -0.77 -1.91
CA GLU A 107 -21.86 0.06 -0.71
C GLU A 107 -23.03 1.04 -0.61
N GLU A 108 -23.45 1.66 -1.72
CA GLU A 108 -24.62 2.55 -1.74
C GLU A 108 -25.90 1.80 -1.34
N VAL A 109 -26.10 0.59 -1.88
CA VAL A 109 -27.28 -0.24 -1.55
C VAL A 109 -27.24 -0.68 -0.09
N VAL A 110 -26.11 -1.18 0.39
CA VAL A 110 -25.97 -1.66 1.77
C VAL A 110 -26.17 -0.52 2.76
N CYS A 111 -25.61 0.66 2.51
CA CYS A 111 -25.80 1.83 3.37
C CYS A 111 -27.28 2.23 3.44
N GLY A 112 -28.02 2.14 2.33
CA GLY A 112 -29.46 2.36 2.29
C GLY A 112 -30.24 1.30 3.10
N GLU A 113 -29.91 0.02 2.94
CA GLU A 113 -30.54 -1.07 3.68
C GLU A 113 -30.23 -1.03 5.17
N GLU A 114 -28.99 -0.73 5.57
CA GLU A 114 -28.57 -0.56 6.96
C GLU A 114 -29.34 0.55 7.66
N ALA A 115 -29.58 1.69 6.99
CA ALA A 115 -30.40 2.76 7.53
C ALA A 115 -31.84 2.30 7.81
N ILE A 116 -32.44 1.55 6.88
CA ILE A 116 -33.79 1.01 7.03
C ILE A 116 -33.87 -0.01 8.17
N VAL A 117 -32.91 -0.96 8.21
CA VAL A 117 -32.85 -1.99 9.25
C VAL A 117 -32.64 -1.37 10.62
N THR A 118 -31.77 -0.35 10.73
CA THR A 118 -31.53 0.36 11.98
C THR A 118 -32.79 1.07 12.46
N GLN A 119 -33.53 1.73 11.56
CA GLN A 119 -34.81 2.36 11.93
C GLN A 119 -35.82 1.32 12.43
N GLN A 120 -36.00 0.22 11.70
CA GLN A 120 -36.95 -0.83 12.09
C GLN A 120 -36.55 -1.52 13.40
N ALA A 121 -35.25 -1.73 13.63
CA ALA A 121 -34.74 -2.27 14.88
C ALA A 121 -35.05 -1.34 16.06
N ASN A 122 -34.82 -0.03 15.91
CA ASN A 122 -35.15 0.96 16.94
C ASN A 122 -36.67 1.01 17.22
N GLU A 123 -37.51 0.94 16.19
CA GLU A 123 -38.97 0.90 16.34
C GLU A 123 -39.44 -0.36 17.08
N ALA A 124 -38.87 -1.52 16.74
CA ALA A 124 -39.18 -2.79 17.39
C ALA A 124 -38.70 -2.82 18.85
N GLU A 125 -37.52 -2.26 19.14
CA GLU A 125 -36.98 -2.15 20.49
C GLU A 125 -37.85 -1.24 21.35
N ALA A 126 -38.28 -0.09 20.83
CA ALA A 126 -39.20 0.81 21.52
C ALA A 126 -40.55 0.13 21.85
N LEU A 127 -41.11 -0.63 20.91
CA LEU A 127 -42.35 -1.38 21.12
C LEU A 127 -42.17 -2.50 22.16
N ALA A 128 -41.06 -3.21 22.11
CA ALA A 128 -40.73 -4.26 23.08
C ALA A 128 -40.57 -3.68 24.49
N GLU A 129 -39.92 -2.53 24.62
CA GLU A 129 -39.74 -1.83 25.89
C GLU A 129 -41.10 -1.38 26.46
N ASP A 130 -41.99 -0.81 25.64
CA ASP A 130 -43.34 -0.41 26.09
C ASP A 130 -44.17 -1.63 26.54
N ALA A 131 -44.13 -2.73 25.79
CA ALA A 131 -44.80 -3.97 26.16
C ALA A 131 -44.25 -4.54 27.49
N GLN A 132 -42.92 -4.53 27.67
CA GLN A 132 -42.29 -4.98 28.90
C GLN A 132 -42.65 -4.09 30.09
N ASN A 133 -42.72 -2.77 29.89
CA ASN A 133 -43.17 -1.82 30.90
C ASN A 133 -44.62 -2.07 31.33
N ASN A 134 -45.50 -2.33 30.37
CA ASN A 134 -46.90 -2.68 30.66
C ASN A 134 -47.02 -4.02 31.40
N LEU A 135 -46.21 -5.01 31.03
CA LEU A 135 -46.15 -6.28 31.74
C LEU A 135 -45.65 -6.12 33.18
N ASN A 136 -44.59 -5.33 33.37
CA ASN A 136 -44.02 -5.05 34.70
C ASN A 136 -45.02 -4.32 35.62
N LYS A 137 -45.98 -3.56 35.06
CA LYS A 137 -47.08 -2.95 35.82
C LYS A 137 -48.21 -3.95 36.12
N ALA A 138 -48.55 -4.82 35.17
CA ALA A 138 -49.67 -5.75 35.30
C ALA A 138 -49.38 -6.94 36.24
N VAL A 139 -48.15 -7.47 36.22
CA VAL A 139 -47.72 -8.61 37.06
C VAL A 139 -47.86 -8.34 38.57
N PRO A 140 -47.41 -7.21 39.14
CA PRO A 140 -47.59 -6.94 40.57
C PRO A 140 -49.06 -6.79 40.94
N GLU A 141 -49.87 -6.08 40.14
CA GLU A 141 -51.32 -5.95 40.39
C GLU A 141 -52.01 -7.31 40.39
N TYR A 142 -51.64 -8.19 39.45
CA TYR A 142 -52.16 -9.55 39.39
C TYR A 142 -51.77 -10.37 40.62
N ASN A 143 -50.50 -10.30 41.05
CA ASN A 143 -50.00 -11.02 42.23
C ASN A 143 -50.62 -10.49 43.53
N GLU A 144 -50.86 -9.19 43.63
CA GLU A 144 -51.59 -8.59 44.76
C GLU A 144 -53.02 -9.12 44.83
N LYS A 145 -53.73 -9.17 43.69
CA LYS A 145 -55.07 -9.77 43.61
C LYS A 145 -55.08 -11.25 44.00
N ILE A 146 -54.09 -12.05 43.56
CA ILE A 146 -53.95 -13.45 44.00
C ILE A 146 -53.74 -13.55 45.50
N LYS A 147 -52.84 -12.74 46.07
CA LYS A 147 -52.59 -12.74 47.52
C LYS A 147 -53.85 -12.38 48.31
N ALA A 148 -54.62 -11.39 47.85
CA ALA A 148 -55.91 -11.02 48.43
C ALA A 148 -56.93 -12.17 48.36
N PHE A 149 -56.98 -12.92 47.25
CA PHE A 149 -57.82 -14.12 47.15
C PHE A 149 -57.34 -15.26 48.06
N GLN A 150 -56.04 -15.41 48.28
CA GLN A 150 -55.48 -16.42 49.18
C GLN A 150 -55.68 -16.09 50.66
N SER A 151 -55.87 -14.81 51.01
CA SER A 151 -56.20 -14.37 52.37
C SER A 151 -57.68 -14.48 52.73
N LEU A 152 -58.55 -14.89 51.79
CA LEU A 152 -59.97 -15.14 52.10
C LEU A 152 -60.09 -16.38 52.99
N ASP A 153 -60.71 -16.21 54.16
CA ASP A 153 -60.93 -17.29 55.09
C ASP A 153 -62.08 -18.21 54.65
N LYS A 154 -61.92 -19.52 54.89
CA LYS A 154 -62.93 -20.53 54.51
C LYS A 154 -64.28 -20.33 55.18
N THR A 155 -64.30 -19.63 56.31
CA THR A 155 -65.50 -19.29 57.07
C THR A 155 -66.37 -18.29 56.30
N GLU A 156 -65.78 -17.23 55.72
CA GLU A 156 -66.49 -16.20 54.95
C GLU A 156 -67.16 -16.79 53.69
N ILE A 157 -66.48 -17.72 53.02
CA ILE A 157 -67.04 -18.44 51.85
C ILE A 157 -68.18 -19.38 52.26
N SER A 158 -68.11 -19.97 53.44
CA SER A 158 -69.14 -20.88 53.95
C SER A 158 -70.41 -20.14 54.40
N GLU A 159 -70.26 -18.90 54.86
CA GLU A 159 -71.38 -18.01 55.22
C GLU A 159 -72.16 -17.58 53.96
N ASP A 160 -71.46 -17.23 52.87
CA ASP A 160 -72.12 -16.83 51.63
C ASP A 160 -72.91 -17.98 50.98
N LYS A 161 -72.43 -19.22 51.12
CA LYS A 161 -73.13 -20.44 50.70
C LYS A 161 -74.40 -20.72 51.52
N ALA A 162 -74.50 -20.21 52.74
CA ALA A 162 -75.64 -20.44 53.62
C ALA A 162 -76.83 -19.51 53.31
N TYR A 163 -76.67 -18.47 52.48
CA TYR A 163 -77.77 -17.59 52.08
C TYR A 163 -78.76 -18.28 51.13
N TYR A 164 -80.05 -18.25 51.48
CA TYR A 164 -81.12 -18.81 50.64
C TYR A 164 -81.39 -17.98 49.36
N ARG A 165 -81.00 -16.69 49.35
CA ARG A 165 -81.00 -15.81 48.16
C ARG A 165 -79.80 -14.85 48.22
N PRO A 166 -78.67 -15.16 47.55
CA PRO A 166 -77.55 -14.23 47.43
C PRO A 166 -77.93 -13.00 46.58
N THR A 167 -77.24 -11.87 46.78
CA THR A 167 -77.49 -10.61 46.06
C THR A 167 -77.14 -10.73 44.57
N GLU A 168 -77.76 -9.92 43.70
CA GLU A 168 -77.59 -10.02 42.23
C GLU A 168 -76.13 -9.93 41.78
N LEU A 169 -75.31 -9.12 42.45
CA LEU A 169 -73.89 -8.97 42.15
C LEU A 169 -73.10 -10.28 42.40
N VAL A 170 -73.39 -10.97 43.50
CA VAL A 170 -72.73 -12.25 43.85
C VAL A 170 -73.10 -13.33 42.84
N ILE A 171 -74.37 -13.37 42.41
CA ILE A 171 -74.84 -14.31 41.38
C ILE A 171 -74.10 -14.05 40.05
N PHE A 172 -73.93 -12.80 39.65
CA PHE A 172 -73.24 -12.44 38.40
C PHE A 172 -71.74 -12.80 38.43
N VAL A 173 -71.06 -12.57 39.56
CA VAL A 173 -69.64 -12.92 39.73
C VAL A 173 -69.45 -14.44 39.76
N ILE A 174 -70.29 -15.18 40.51
CA ILE A 174 -70.19 -16.65 40.55
C ILE A 174 -70.54 -17.25 39.20
N ALA A 175 -71.58 -16.77 38.51
CA ALA A 175 -71.95 -17.26 37.18
C ALA A 175 -70.84 -17.01 36.14
N SER A 176 -70.19 -15.85 36.16
CA SER A 176 -69.08 -15.53 35.25
C SER A 176 -67.83 -16.37 35.55
N VAL A 177 -67.49 -16.59 36.82
CA VAL A 177 -66.39 -17.49 37.23
C VAL A 177 -66.69 -18.94 36.85
N CYS A 178 -67.90 -19.44 37.10
CA CYS A 178 -68.31 -20.78 36.70
C CYS A 178 -68.25 -20.95 35.17
N TYR A 179 -68.72 -19.97 34.40
CA TYR A 179 -68.63 -19.98 32.95
C TYR A 179 -67.17 -20.01 32.46
N TYR A 180 -66.29 -19.20 33.05
CA TYR A 180 -64.86 -19.19 32.75
C TYR A 180 -64.18 -20.55 33.06
N LEU A 181 -64.45 -21.13 34.22
CA LEU A 181 -63.87 -22.42 34.65
C LEU A 181 -64.36 -23.60 33.80
N ILE A 182 -65.63 -23.61 33.38
CA ILE A 182 -66.19 -24.65 32.51
C ILE A 182 -65.52 -24.62 31.13
N ASN A 183 -65.38 -23.43 30.53
CA ASN A 183 -64.76 -23.28 29.22
C ASN A 183 -63.25 -23.58 29.24
N HIS A 184 -62.53 -23.21 30.31
CA HIS A 184 -61.11 -23.53 30.44
C HIS A 184 -60.84 -25.04 30.60
N LYS A 185 -61.71 -25.78 31.31
CA LYS A 185 -61.61 -27.25 31.42
C LYS A 185 -61.84 -27.98 30.09
N HIS A 186 -62.69 -27.45 29.20
CA HIS A 186 -62.87 -28.01 27.86
C HIS A 186 -61.71 -27.70 26.91
N GLY A 187 -61.05 -26.55 27.04
CA GLY A 187 -59.87 -26.19 26.24
C GLY A 187 -58.62 -27.02 26.56
N ASN A 188 -58.37 -27.32 27.85
CA ASN A 188 -57.18 -28.08 28.24
C ASN A 188 -57.27 -29.59 27.90
N LYS A 189 -58.48 -30.12 27.74
CA LYS A 189 -58.70 -31.50 27.27
C LYS A 189 -58.42 -31.69 25.77
N ARG A 190 -58.39 -30.60 24.97
CA ARG A 190 -58.09 -30.61 23.53
C ARG A 190 -56.62 -30.34 23.20
N ARG A 191 -55.79 -29.91 24.16
CA ARG A 191 -54.33 -29.67 23.97
C ARG A 191 -53.44 -30.85 24.36
N ASN A 192 -53.97 -31.85 25.06
CA ASN A 192 -53.24 -33.05 25.52
C ASN A 192 -53.72 -34.35 24.82
N GLN A 193 -54.35 -34.24 23.65
CA GLN A 193 -54.53 -35.31 22.66
C GLN A 193 -53.87 -34.83 21.36
#